data_AF-A0A948XNI2-F1
#
_entry.id   AF-A0A948XNI2-F1
#
_cell.length_a   1.000
_cell.length_b   1.000
_cell.length_c   1.000
_cell.angle_alpha   90.00
_cell.angle_beta   90.00
_cell.angle_gamma   90.00
#
_symmetry.space_group_name_H-M   'P 1'
#
loop_
_entity.id
_entity.type
_entity.pdbx_description
1 polymer ?
#
loop_
_entity_poly.entity_id
_entity_poly.type
_entity_poly.pdbx_seq_one_letter_code
_entity_poly.pdbx_strand_id
1 'polypeptide(L)' 'MVMVAVQAALFVAGLWAGWRFFEAETALSALHWGLPAAVLVLMSLIIKLGMMPELQANRLMRELKRLQLQAAMTRKG' A
#
# COMPACT_ATOMS: atom_id res chain seq x y z
N MET A 1 -1.86 -8.76 6.61
CA MET A 1 -1.56 -9.88 5.70
C MET A 1 -2.18 -9.62 4.32
N VAL A 2 -3.51 -9.55 4.20
CA VAL A 2 -4.22 -9.36 2.91
C VAL A 2 -3.75 -8.11 2.15
N MET A 3 -3.62 -6.96 2.80
CA MET A 3 -3.22 -5.71 2.13
C MET A 3 -1.82 -5.76 1.50
N VAL A 4 -0.86 -6.42 2.15
CA VAL A 4 0.50 -6.62 1.61
C VAL A 4 0.48 -7.56 0.41
N ALA A 5 -0.34 -8.61 0.46
CA ALA A 5 -0.52 -9.53 -0.67
C ALA A 5 -1.12 -8.82 -1.88
N VAL A 6 -2.13 -7.96 -1.67
CA VAL A 6 -2.74 -7.14 -2.75
C VAL A 6 -1.70 -6.17 -3.34
N GLN A 7 -0.92 -5.49 -2.50
CA GLN A 7 0.13 -4.59 -2.97
C GLN A 7 1.19 -5.33 -3.82
N ALA A 8 1.62 -6.51 -3.38
CA ALA A 8 2.56 -7.35 -4.13
C ALA A 8 1.96 -7.81 -5.47
N ALA A 9 0.69 -8.22 -5.48
CA ALA A 9 0.00 -8.61 -6.71
C ALA A 9 -0.11 -7.45 -7.70
N LEU A 10 -0.45 -6.24 -7.23
CA LEU A 10 -0.51 -5.02 -8.06
C LEU A 10 0.86 -4.67 -8.65
N PHE A 11 1.93 -4.82 -7.87
CA PHE A 11 3.30 -4.58 -8.35
C PHE A 11 3.70 -5.57 -9.45
N VAL A 12 3.47 -6.87 -9.25
CA VAL A 12 3.78 -7.91 -10.23
C VAL A 12 2.95 -7.75 -11.49
N ALA A 13 1.64 -7.47 -11.36
CA ALA A 13 0.75 -7.22 -12.49
C ALA A 13 1.18 -5.96 -13.28
N GLY A 14 1.61 -4.90 -12.58
CA GLY A 14 2.14 -3.70 -13.19
C GLY A 14 3.43 -3.94 -13.97
N LEU A 15 4.37 -4.72 -13.43
CA LEU A 15 5.59 -5.11 -14.14
C LEU A 15 5.29 -5.97 -15.38
N TRP A 16 4.33 -6.89 -15.28
CA TRP A 16 3.92 -7.73 -16.41
C TRP A 16 3.28 -6.92 -17.54
N ALA A 17 2.38 -6.00 -17.21
CA ALA A 17 1.79 -5.08 -18.19
C ALA A 17 2.85 -4.13 -18.78
N GLY A 18 3.83 -3.70 -17.97
CA GLY A 18 4.98 -2.92 -18.44
C GLY A 18 5.89 -3.71 -19.39
N TRP A 19 6.07 -5.02 -19.17
CA TRP A 19 6.80 -5.87 -20.13
C TRP A 19 6.08 -5.94 -21.48
N ARG A 20 4.75 -6.11 -21.47
CA ARG A 20 3.91 -6.12 -22.68
C ARG A 20 3.88 -4.77 -23.41
N PHE A 21 4.08 -3.67 -22.69
CA PHE A 21 4.26 -2.34 -23.27
C PHE A 21 5.51 -2.27 -24.16
N PHE A 22 6.64 -2.84 -23.74
CA PHE A 22 7.89 -2.83 -24.51
C PHE A 22 7.85 -3.76 -25.73
N GLU A 23 7.00 -4.78 -25.71
CA GLU A 23 6.81 -5.73 -26.82
C GLU A 23 5.81 -5.22 -27.88
N ALA A 24 5.16 -4.07 -27.66
CA ALA A 24 4.12 -3.57 -28.55
C ALA A 24 4.70 -2.92 -29.83
N GLU A 25 4.33 -3.46 -30.99
CA GLU A 25 4.80 -2.98 -32.31
C GLU A 25 4.09 -1.71 -32.81
N THR A 26 2.93 -1.37 -32.24
CA THR A 26 2.13 -0.20 -32.62
C THR A 26 1.89 0.73 -31.42
N ALA A 27 1.89 2.04 -31.67
CA ALA A 27 1.69 3.05 -30.62
C ALA A 27 0.35 2.91 -29.87
N LEU A 28 -0.70 2.42 -30.54
CA LEU A 28 -2.00 2.15 -29.93
C LEU A 28 -1.94 0.97 -28.95
N SER A 29 -1.26 -0.11 -29.32
CA SER A 29 -1.04 -1.26 -28.44
C SER A 29 -0.17 -0.89 -27.25
N ALA A 30 0.87 -0.08 -27.46
CA ALA A 30 1.68 0.45 -26.37
C ALA A 30 0.81 1.25 -25.39
N LEU A 31 -0.03 2.17 -25.86
CA LEU A 31 -0.89 2.95 -24.96
C LEU A 31 -1.87 2.08 -24.15
N HIS A 32 -2.41 1.03 -24.75
CA HIS A 32 -3.37 0.12 -24.12
C HIS A 32 -2.76 -0.68 -22.95
N TRP A 33 -1.49 -1.06 -23.06
CA TRP A 33 -0.79 -1.79 -21.99
C TRP A 33 -0.05 -0.86 -21.01
N GLY A 34 0.38 0.32 -21.47
CA GLY A 34 1.14 1.30 -20.69
C GLY A 34 0.31 2.02 -19.62
N LEU A 35 -0.91 2.46 -19.96
CA LEU A 35 -1.82 3.11 -19.00
C LEU A 35 -2.15 2.22 -17.79
N PRO A 36 -2.65 0.98 -17.97
CA PRO A 36 -2.94 0.10 -16.85
C PRO A 36 -1.66 -0.30 -16.11
N ALA A 37 -0.51 -0.49 -16.78
CA ALA A 37 0.76 -0.75 -16.10
C ALA A 37 1.13 0.38 -15.14
N ALA A 38 1.07 1.64 -15.61
CA ALA A 38 1.38 2.80 -14.78
C ALA A 38 0.42 2.90 -13.58
N VAL A 39 -0.89 2.71 -13.80
CA VAL A 39 -1.90 2.74 -12.73
C VAL A 39 -1.63 1.66 -11.68
N LEU A 40 -1.35 0.42 -12.09
CA LEU A 40 -1.09 -0.69 -11.17
C LEU A 40 0.16 -0.45 -10.31
N VAL A 41 1.24 0.05 -10.92
CA VAL A 41 2.48 0.39 -10.20
C VAL A 41 2.25 1.57 -9.25
N LEU A 42 1.56 2.63 -9.70
CA LEU A 42 1.24 3.79 -8.87
C LEU A 42 0.36 3.39 -7.67
N MET A 43 -0.65 2.55 -7.89
CA MET A 43 -1.51 2.04 -6.81
C MET A 43 -0.71 1.23 -5.78
N SER A 44 0.18 0.34 -6.25
CA SER A 44 1.09 -0.39 -5.35
C SER A 44 1.96 0.56 -4.52
N LEU A 45 2.50 1.62 -5.14
CA LEU A 45 3.33 2.61 -4.45
C LEU A 45 2.53 3.41 -3.41
N ILE A 46 1.34 3.87 -3.77
CA ILE A 46 0.44 4.60 -2.85
C ILE A 46 0.13 3.75 -1.62
N ILE A 47 -0.22 2.48 -1.81
CA ILE A 47 -0.49 1.55 -0.70
C ILE A 47 0.76 1.40 0.19
N LYS A 48 1.94 1.20 -0.42
CA LYS A 48 3.19 1.04 0.33
C LYS A 48 3.53 2.27 1.18
N LEU A 49 3.32 3.47 0.63
CA LEU A 49 3.57 4.73 1.34
C LEU A 49 2.52 4.99 2.43
N GLY A 50 1.24 4.70 2.16
CA GLY A 50 0.15 4.88 3.12
C GLY A 50 0.19 3.91 4.30
N MET A 51 0.88 2.78 4.17
CA MET A 51 0.97 1.78 5.25
C MET A 51 1.79 2.27 6.45
N MET A 52 2.80 3.10 6.22
CA MET A 52 3.68 3.63 7.28
C MET A 52 2.94 4.53 8.29
N PRO A 53 2.18 5.57 7.87
CA PRO A 53 1.44 6.43 8.81
C PRO A 53 0.32 5.66 9.54
N GLU A 54 -0.37 4.74 8.86
CA GLU A 54 -1.37 3.85 9.46
C GLU A 54 -0.78 3.02 10.63
N LEU A 55 0.41 2.44 10.43
CA LEU A 55 1.09 1.69 11.49
C LEU A 55 1.50 2.59 12.67
N GLN A 56 1.97 3.81 12.38
CA GLN A 56 2.33 4.77 13.42
C GLN A 56 1.11 5.23 14.23
N ALA A 57 -0.01 5.53 13.57
CA ALA A 57 -1.26 5.90 14.22
C ALA A 57 -1.78 4.78 15.13
N ASN A 58 -1.75 3.53 14.66
CA ASN A 58 -2.16 2.37 15.46
C ASN A 58 -1.25 2.14 16.67
N ARG A 59 0.07 2.34 16.53
CA ARG A 59 1.03 2.26 17.66
C ARG A 59 0.73 3.33 18.70
N LEU A 60 0.60 4.58 18.27
CA LEU A 60 0.25 5.71 19.13
C LEU A 60 -1.05 5.42 19.89
N MET A 61 -2.10 4.96 19.20
CA MET A 61 -3.39 4.69 19.82
C MET A 61 -3.31 3.57 20.87
N ARG A 62 -2.49 2.54 20.65
CA ARG A 62 -2.24 1.48 21.65
C ARG A 62 -1.49 2.01 22.86
N GLU A 63 -0.51 2.89 22.67
CA GLU A 63 0.24 3.51 23.76
C GLU A 63 -0.64 4.45 24.58
N LEU A 64 -1.47 5.28 23.93
CA LEU A 64 -2.45 6.12 24.63
C LEU A 64 -3.42 5.29 25.47
N LYS A 65 -3.96 4.19 24.93
CA LYS A 65 -4.83 3.29 25.70
C LYS A 65 -4.10 2.69 26.90
N ARG A 66 -2.82 2.34 26.78
CA ARG A 66 -2.00 1.84 27.91
C ARG A 66 -1.79 2.92 28.98
N LEU A 67 -1.49 4.15 28.58
CA LEU A 67 -1.33 5.27 29.51
C LEU A 67 -2.64 5.59 30.23
N GLN A 68 -3.77 5.58 29.51
CA GLN A 68 -5.09 5.75 30.11
C GLN A 68 -5.41 4.67 31.15
N LEU A 69 -5.06 3.42 30.86
CA LEU A 69 -5.23 2.31 31.81
C LEU A 69 -4.37 2.48 33.07
N GLN A 70 -3.09 2.88 32.92
CA GLN A 70 -2.21 3.12 34.07
C GLN A 70 -2.71 4.28 34.94
N ALA A 71 -3.11 5.40 34.33
CA ALA A 71 -3.68 6.54 35.05
C ALA A 71 -4.96 6.17 35.81
N ALA A 72 -5.83 5.34 35.22
CA ALA A 72 -7.03 4.85 35.88
C ALA A 72 -6.72 3.92 37.07
N MET A 73 -5.67 3.09 36.98
CA MET A 73 -5.21 2.24 38.07
C MET A 73 -4.61 3.06 39.21
N THR A 74 -3.76 4.05 38.91
CA THR A 74 -3.20 4.98 39.90
C THR A 74 -4.27 5.81 40.61
N ARG A 75 -5.38 6.14 39.93
CA ARG A 75 -6.50 6.88 40.54
C ARG A 75 -7.38 6.02 41.48
N LYS A 76 -7.36 4.69 41.34
CA LYS A 76 -8.18 3.76 42.13
C LYS A 76 -7.48 3.24 43.39
N GLY A 77 -6.15 3.38 43.51
CA GLY A 77 -5.38 3.11 44.72
C GLY A 77 -5.15 4.37 45.52
#